data_AF-A0AAD7CZ12-F1
#
_entry.id   AF-A0AAD7CZ12-F1
#
_cell.length_a   1.000
_cell.length_b   1.000
_cell.length_c   1.000
_cell.angle_alpha   90.00
_cell.angle_beta   90.00
_cell.angle_gamma   90.00
#
_symmetry.space_group_name_H-M   'P 1'
#
loop_
_entity.id
_entity.type
_entity.pdbx_description
1 polymer ?
#
loop_
_entity_poly.entity_id
_entity_poly.type
_entity_poly.pdbx_seq_one_letter_code
_entity_poly.pdbx_strand_id
1 'polypeptide(L)'
;MAPEYFTNTLKLDKIKASELHLHYYNKYGLALRGLLLDYNPEKPIEERVDPGHFDDLCDGALPLEDLISPNPSLRKLLQDVDRSKASVWALTNAYENHAKRVLRILDVEDLIDGLIFCDYKQANFACKPEAKFYHDALTKVQVSDPSKCYFVDDNWLNVKAARDLGWGRVAHFRETGLVHVEGGQAKEIGGSDRKDSEQKGLDVITDLEQLRTIWAEVFK
;
A
#
# COMPACT_ATOMS: atom_id res chain seq x y z
N MET A 1 6.97 -11.84 10.25
CA MET A 1 6.09 -12.39 9.19
C MET A 1 6.73 -12.33 7.81
N ALA A 2 6.87 -11.17 7.12
CA ALA A 2 7.55 -11.17 5.82
C ALA A 2 9.04 -11.55 5.89
N PRO A 3 9.85 -11.06 6.86
CA PRO A 3 11.23 -11.55 7.05
C PRO A 3 11.32 -13.03 7.47
N GLU A 4 10.29 -13.58 8.11
CA GLU A 4 10.26 -14.99 8.53
C GLU A 4 10.06 -15.93 7.34
N TYR A 5 9.34 -15.50 6.30
CA TYR A 5 9.28 -16.26 5.04
C TYR A 5 10.69 -16.43 4.44
N PHE A 6 11.48 -15.36 4.43
CA PHE A 6 12.84 -15.39 3.90
C PHE A 6 13.76 -16.31 4.73
N THR A 7 13.61 -16.34 6.06
CA THR A 7 14.41 -17.23 6.91
C THR A 7 13.93 -18.68 6.88
N ASN A 8 12.62 -18.90 6.98
CA ASN A 8 12.04 -20.22 7.22
C ASN A 8 11.78 -20.98 5.93
N THR A 9 11.35 -20.28 4.87
CA THR A 9 11.03 -20.88 3.57
C THR A 9 12.25 -20.84 2.65
N LEU A 10 12.88 -19.67 2.51
CA LEU A 10 14.06 -19.51 1.62
C LEU A 10 15.38 -19.92 2.28
N LYS A 11 15.37 -20.29 3.57
CA LYS A 11 16.53 -20.75 4.34
C LYS A 11 17.69 -19.74 4.36
N LEU A 12 17.37 -18.45 4.26
CA LEU A 12 18.35 -17.39 4.37
C LEU A 12 18.68 -17.12 5.84
N ASP A 13 19.92 -16.72 6.13
CA ASP A 13 20.25 -16.21 7.45
C ASP A 13 19.50 -14.90 7.74
N LYS A 14 19.26 -14.59 9.02
CA LYS A 14 18.41 -13.47 9.44
C LYS A 14 18.87 -12.11 8.88
N ILE A 15 20.18 -11.91 8.77
CA ILE A 15 20.74 -10.65 8.27
C ILE A 15 20.43 -10.53 6.79
N LYS A 16 20.78 -11.54 5.98
CA LYS A 16 20.47 -11.55 4.54
C LYS A 16 18.98 -11.49 4.26
N ALA A 17 18.16 -12.19 5.03
CA ALA A 17 16.71 -12.13 4.92
C ALA A 17 16.18 -10.69 5.10
N SER A 18 16.68 -9.99 6.12
CA SER A 18 16.30 -8.61 6.40
C SER A 18 16.79 -7.65 5.31
N GLU A 19 18.04 -7.79 4.88
CA GLU A 19 18.63 -6.97 3.81
C GLU A 19 17.90 -7.17 2.48
N LEU A 20 17.60 -8.42 2.12
CA LEU A 20 16.94 -8.75 0.86
C LEU A 20 15.48 -8.32 0.86
N HIS A 21 14.77 -8.52 1.97
CA HIS A 21 13.41 -8.03 2.13
C HIS A 21 13.34 -6.50 1.98
N LEU A 22 14.23 -5.78 2.67
CA LEU A 22 14.32 -4.32 2.55
C LEU A 22 14.71 -3.89 1.14
N HIS A 23 15.67 -4.58 0.50
CA HIS A 23 16.08 -4.30 -0.87
C HIS A 23 14.90 -4.40 -1.84
N TYR A 24 14.15 -5.51 -1.79
CA TYR A 24 13.00 -5.70 -2.67
C TYR A 24 11.85 -4.77 -2.34
N TYR A 25 11.59 -4.49 -1.06
CA TYR A 25 10.58 -3.50 -0.68
C TYR A 25 10.92 -2.11 -1.24
N ASN A 26 12.17 -1.65 -1.09
CA ASN A 26 12.58 -0.33 -1.59
C ASN A 26 12.59 -0.26 -3.13
N LYS A 27 12.97 -1.35 -3.79
CA LYS A 27 13.08 -1.38 -5.26
C LYS A 27 11.73 -1.53 -5.95
N TYR A 28 10.83 -2.34 -5.38
CA TYR A 28 9.59 -2.76 -6.03
C TYR A 28 8.31 -2.29 -5.34
N GLY A 29 8.39 -1.77 -4.11
CA GLY A 29 7.21 -1.43 -3.29
C GLY A 29 6.48 -2.63 -2.68
N LEU A 30 6.90 -3.85 -3.02
CA LEU A 30 6.41 -5.11 -2.46
C LEU A 30 7.54 -6.14 -2.49
N ALA A 31 7.89 -6.72 -1.35
CA ALA A 31 9.00 -7.69 -1.27
C ALA A 31 8.75 -8.95 -2.13
N LEU A 32 7.49 -9.42 -2.17
CA LEU A 32 7.08 -10.53 -3.05
C LEU A 32 7.36 -10.23 -4.53
N ARG A 33 7.19 -8.97 -4.96
CA ARG A 33 7.46 -8.58 -6.35
C ARG A 33 8.94 -8.79 -6.72
N GLY A 34 9.86 -8.40 -5.83
CA GLY A 34 11.28 -8.68 -6.03
C GLY A 34 11.63 -10.15 -5.94
N LEU A 35 10.97 -10.89 -5.05
CA LEU A 35 11.06 -12.36 -4.99
C LEU A 35 10.53 -13.06 -6.23
N LEU A 36 9.74 -12.43 -7.09
CA LEU A 36 9.22 -13.02 -8.34
C LEU A 36 10.00 -12.58 -9.58
N LEU A 37 10.71 -11.45 -9.53
CA LEU A 37 11.46 -10.92 -10.66
C LEU A 37 12.98 -11.17 -10.58
N ASP A 38 13.56 -11.05 -9.39
CA ASP A 38 15.02 -10.92 -9.22
C ASP A 38 15.68 -12.04 -8.42
N TYR A 39 14.94 -12.74 -7.58
CA TYR A 39 15.50 -13.73 -6.66
C TYR A 39 15.91 -15.03 -7.38
N ASN A 40 17.20 -15.26 -7.62
CA ASN A 40 17.68 -16.49 -8.25
C ASN A 40 18.80 -17.17 -7.45
N PRO A 41 18.54 -18.30 -6.78
CA PRO A 41 19.60 -19.10 -6.16
C PRO A 41 19.93 -20.35 -6.98
N GLU A 42 20.17 -20.23 -8.29
CA GLU A 42 20.56 -21.29 -9.26
C GLU A 42 19.46 -22.07 -10.02
N LYS A 43 18.18 -21.68 -10.03
CA LYS A 43 17.15 -22.10 -11.03
C LYS A 43 15.85 -21.28 -10.89
N PRO A 44 14.94 -21.28 -11.90
CA PRO A 44 13.88 -20.28 -12.06
C PRO A 44 12.93 -20.15 -10.86
N ILE A 45 12.62 -18.90 -10.57
CA ILE A 45 11.93 -18.37 -9.40
C ILE A 45 10.44 -18.78 -9.33
N GLU A 46 9.86 -18.99 -10.50
CA GLU A 46 8.48 -19.44 -10.75
C GLU A 46 8.24 -20.86 -10.19
N GLU A 47 9.31 -21.65 -10.00
CA GLU A 47 9.25 -22.98 -9.40
C GLU A 47 9.48 -22.96 -7.87
N ARG A 48 9.80 -21.80 -7.26
CA ARG A 48 10.24 -21.72 -5.84
C ARG A 48 9.39 -20.83 -4.95
N VAL A 49 8.79 -19.76 -5.47
CA VAL A 49 7.95 -18.83 -4.68
C VAL A 49 6.53 -18.92 -5.20
N ASP A 50 5.66 -19.56 -4.43
CA ASP A 50 4.21 -19.54 -4.64
C ASP A 50 3.64 -18.28 -3.95
N PRO A 51 3.06 -17.33 -4.71
CA PRO A 51 2.45 -16.11 -4.16
C PRO A 51 1.33 -16.39 -3.15
N GLY A 52 0.53 -17.44 -3.34
CA GLY A 52 -0.52 -17.84 -2.41
C GLY A 52 0.07 -18.35 -1.09
N HIS A 53 1.10 -19.19 -1.16
CA HIS A 53 1.80 -19.64 0.04
C HIS A 53 2.53 -18.50 0.76
N PHE A 54 3.05 -17.51 0.03
CA PHE A 54 3.61 -16.30 0.62
C PHE A 54 2.53 -15.50 1.37
N ASP A 55 1.35 -15.30 0.76
CA ASP A 55 0.20 -14.62 1.37
C ASP A 55 -0.23 -15.34 2.66
N ASP A 56 -0.42 -16.65 2.60
CA ASP A 56 -0.82 -17.49 3.74
C ASP A 56 0.11 -17.33 4.95
N LEU A 57 1.43 -17.28 4.71
CA LEU A 57 2.45 -17.17 5.76
C LEU A 57 2.71 -15.73 6.23
N CYS A 58 2.28 -14.74 5.46
CA CYS A 58 2.48 -13.33 5.79
C CYS A 58 1.16 -12.70 6.23
N ASP A 59 0.42 -12.13 5.29
CA ASP A 59 -0.79 -11.37 5.55
C ASP A 59 -1.96 -12.25 6.04
N GLY A 60 -2.00 -13.51 5.60
CA GLY A 60 -2.98 -14.51 6.03
C GLY A 60 -2.76 -15.02 7.46
N ALA A 61 -1.50 -15.11 7.91
CA ALA A 61 -1.13 -15.59 9.23
C ALA A 61 -1.34 -14.56 10.36
N LEU A 62 -1.60 -13.30 10.00
CA LEU A 62 -1.83 -12.22 10.97
C LEU A 62 -3.08 -12.47 11.83
N PRO A 63 -3.02 -12.33 13.16
CA PRO A 63 -4.20 -12.33 14.01
C PRO A 63 -4.88 -10.94 14.00
N LEU A 64 -5.36 -10.49 12.84
CA LEU A 64 -5.88 -9.12 12.66
C LEU A 64 -7.00 -8.76 13.63
N GLU A 65 -7.89 -9.70 13.98
CA GLU A 65 -9.02 -9.45 14.88
C GLU A 65 -8.57 -9.12 16.31
N ASP A 66 -7.35 -9.49 16.69
CA ASP A 66 -6.75 -9.15 17.97
C ASP A 66 -5.95 -7.82 17.91
N LEU A 67 -5.62 -7.35 16.71
CA LEU A 67 -4.72 -6.21 16.47
C LEU A 67 -5.46 -4.94 16.07
N ILE A 68 -6.56 -5.08 15.32
CA ILE A 68 -7.37 -3.97 14.84
C ILE A 68 -8.83 -4.19 15.20
N SER A 69 -9.56 -3.11 15.35
CA SER A 69 -10.96 -3.08 15.75
C SER A 69 -11.73 -2.07 14.90
N PRO A 70 -13.08 -2.08 14.94
CA PRO A 70 -13.87 -1.08 14.22
C PRO A 70 -13.37 0.33 14.50
N ASN A 71 -13.31 1.16 13.45
CA ASN A 71 -12.82 2.53 13.55
C ASN A 71 -13.95 3.53 13.24
N PRO A 72 -14.70 3.99 14.28
CA PRO A 72 -15.83 4.89 14.09
C PRO A 72 -15.46 6.21 13.42
N SER A 73 -14.26 6.76 13.70
CA SER A 73 -13.79 8.01 13.09
C SER A 73 -13.55 7.82 11.58
N LEU A 74 -12.85 6.76 11.18
CA LEU A 74 -12.66 6.43 9.77
C LEU A 74 -14.00 6.17 9.06
N ARG A 75 -14.91 5.41 9.68
CA ARG A 75 -16.24 5.17 9.14
C ARG A 75 -16.99 6.49 8.91
N LYS A 76 -16.94 7.40 9.88
CA LYS A 76 -17.57 8.72 9.77
C LYS A 76 -16.94 9.58 8.67
N LEU A 77 -15.61 9.58 8.55
CA LEU A 77 -14.89 10.25 7.46
C LEU A 77 -15.39 9.78 6.09
N LEU A 78 -15.48 8.46 5.88
CA LEU A 78 -15.94 7.87 4.63
C LEU A 78 -17.42 8.15 4.34
N GLN A 79 -18.28 8.15 5.36
CA GLN A 79 -19.70 8.51 5.23
C GLN A 79 -19.92 9.97 4.83
N ASP A 80 -19.01 10.85 5.20
CA ASP A 80 -19.07 12.28 4.91
C ASP A 80 -18.52 12.63 3.52
N VAL A 81 -17.99 11.64 2.78
CA VAL A 81 -17.73 11.82 1.35
C VAL A 81 -19.04 12.03 0.61
N ASP A 82 -19.07 13.06 -0.24
CA ASP A 82 -20.19 13.31 -1.14
C ASP A 82 -20.13 12.34 -2.32
N ARG A 83 -20.93 11.26 -2.22
CA ARG A 83 -21.00 10.21 -3.24
C ARG A 83 -21.59 10.65 -4.57
N SER A 84 -22.17 11.86 -4.64
CA SER A 84 -22.55 12.47 -5.92
C SER A 84 -21.35 13.05 -6.68
N LYS A 85 -20.23 13.30 -5.98
CA LYS A 85 -19.00 13.88 -6.53
C LYS A 85 -17.88 12.87 -6.70
N ALA A 86 -17.76 11.91 -5.77
CA ALA A 86 -16.65 10.96 -5.75
C ALA A 86 -17.08 9.54 -5.35
N SER A 87 -16.53 8.55 -6.06
CA SER A 87 -16.47 7.16 -5.62
C SER A 87 -15.20 6.92 -4.78
N VAL A 88 -15.28 6.09 -3.74
CA VAL A 88 -14.15 5.74 -2.89
C VAL A 88 -13.69 4.33 -3.18
N TRP A 89 -12.41 4.17 -3.51
CA TRP A 89 -11.79 2.88 -3.83
C TRP A 89 -10.63 2.60 -2.90
N ALA A 90 -10.47 1.34 -2.51
CA ALA A 90 -9.26 0.87 -1.83
C ALA A 90 -8.21 0.48 -2.89
N LEU A 91 -7.00 1.03 -2.78
CA LEU A 91 -5.87 0.77 -3.67
C LEU A 91 -4.68 0.24 -2.87
N THR A 92 -4.39 -1.06 -2.94
CA THR A 92 -3.42 -1.73 -2.05
C THR A 92 -2.44 -2.63 -2.81
N ASN A 93 -1.24 -2.81 -2.25
CA ASN A 93 -0.28 -3.81 -2.71
C ASN A 93 -0.55 -5.21 -2.13
N ALA A 94 -1.46 -5.33 -1.15
CA ALA A 94 -1.86 -6.60 -0.56
C ALA A 94 -2.76 -7.40 -1.51
N TYR A 95 -2.96 -8.69 -1.20
CA TYR A 95 -3.95 -9.52 -1.88
C TYR A 95 -5.38 -9.21 -1.41
N GLU A 96 -6.37 -9.64 -2.21
CA GLU A 96 -7.79 -9.34 -1.97
C GLU A 96 -8.29 -9.84 -0.61
N ASN A 97 -7.86 -11.03 -0.19
CA ASN A 97 -8.30 -11.66 1.06
C ASN A 97 -7.94 -10.80 2.28
N HIS A 98 -6.68 -10.36 2.34
CA HIS A 98 -6.19 -9.50 3.41
C HIS A 98 -6.91 -8.15 3.40
N ALA A 99 -7.01 -7.50 2.24
CA ALA A 99 -7.65 -6.21 2.11
C ALA A 99 -9.12 -6.24 2.58
N LYS A 100 -9.91 -7.22 2.12
CA LYS A 100 -11.31 -7.38 2.56
C LYS A 100 -11.43 -7.71 4.04
N ARG A 101 -10.50 -8.49 4.60
CA ARG A 101 -10.47 -8.78 6.05
C ARG A 101 -10.24 -7.50 6.86
N VAL A 102 -9.27 -6.67 6.48
CA VAL A 102 -9.02 -5.37 7.13
C VAL A 102 -10.25 -4.46 7.02
N LEU A 103 -10.82 -4.29 5.83
CA LEU A 103 -12.00 -3.43 5.63
C LEU A 103 -13.22 -3.87 6.45
N ARG A 104 -13.41 -5.18 6.62
CA ARG A 104 -14.47 -5.76 7.47
C ARG A 104 -14.24 -5.48 8.94
N ILE A 105 -13.03 -5.72 9.44
CA ILE A 105 -12.73 -5.52 10.87
C ILE A 105 -12.83 -4.03 11.24
N LEU A 106 -12.37 -3.14 10.35
CA LEU A 106 -12.47 -1.70 10.54
C LEU A 106 -13.92 -1.17 10.42
N ASP A 107 -14.88 -2.01 10.01
CA ASP A 107 -16.28 -1.66 9.78
C ASP A 107 -16.47 -0.57 8.71
N VAL A 108 -15.83 -0.75 7.55
CA VAL A 108 -15.90 0.22 6.44
C VAL A 108 -16.06 -0.41 5.05
N GLU A 109 -16.14 -1.74 4.96
CA GLU A 109 -16.26 -2.45 3.67
C GLU A 109 -17.44 -1.96 2.82
N ASP A 110 -18.58 -1.67 3.46
CA ASP A 110 -19.80 -1.16 2.81
C ASP A 110 -19.68 0.28 2.26
N LEU A 111 -18.61 1.00 2.62
CA LEU A 111 -18.36 2.37 2.17
C LEU A 111 -17.35 2.44 1.00
N ILE A 112 -16.73 1.32 0.65
CA ILE A 112 -15.75 1.20 -0.43
C ILE A 112 -16.45 0.66 -1.69
N ASP A 113 -16.44 1.44 -2.78
CA ASP A 113 -17.08 1.05 -4.06
C ASP A 113 -16.37 -0.10 -4.76
N GLY A 114 -15.07 -0.26 -4.49
CA GLY A 114 -14.30 -1.34 -5.07
C GLY A 114 -12.85 -1.40 -4.59
N LEU A 115 -12.22 -2.51 -4.93
CA LEU A 115 -10.85 -2.83 -4.53
C LEU A 115 -9.97 -2.99 -5.77
N ILE A 116 -8.83 -2.30 -5.76
CA ILE A 116 -7.69 -2.50 -6.65
C ILE A 116 -6.55 -3.04 -5.80
N PHE A 117 -6.10 -4.25 -6.12
CA PHE A 117 -5.17 -5.03 -5.32
C PHE A 117 -4.15 -5.71 -6.23
N CYS A 118 -3.06 -6.21 -5.66
CA CYS A 118 -2.11 -7.03 -6.42
C CYS A 118 -2.66 -8.43 -6.61
N ASP A 119 -3.10 -8.79 -7.81
CA ASP A 119 -3.63 -10.12 -8.07
C ASP A 119 -2.51 -11.15 -8.17
N TYR A 120 -2.23 -11.83 -7.06
CA TYR A 120 -1.19 -12.85 -6.97
C TYR A 120 -1.43 -14.07 -7.88
N LYS A 121 -2.63 -14.23 -8.46
CA LYS A 121 -2.92 -15.26 -9.48
C LYS A 121 -2.53 -14.82 -10.88
N GLN A 122 -2.37 -13.52 -11.11
CA GLN A 122 -1.94 -12.99 -12.40
C GLN A 122 -0.41 -13.09 -12.51
N ALA A 123 0.05 -13.78 -13.54
CA ALA A 123 1.46 -13.78 -13.89
C ALA A 123 1.93 -12.33 -14.12
N ASN A 124 3.04 -11.95 -13.50
CA ASN A 124 3.64 -10.63 -13.61
C ASN A 124 2.69 -9.46 -13.25
N PHE A 125 1.87 -9.63 -12.21
CA PHE A 125 1.04 -8.55 -11.66
C PHE A 125 1.87 -7.29 -11.34
N ALA A 126 1.31 -6.10 -11.52
CA ALA A 126 1.96 -4.85 -11.12
C ALA A 126 1.61 -4.51 -9.66
N CYS A 127 2.46 -3.74 -9.00
CA CYS A 127 2.18 -3.14 -7.69
C CYS A 127 2.58 -1.66 -7.67
N LYS A 128 2.10 -0.89 -6.68
CA LYS A 128 2.66 0.45 -6.44
C LYS A 128 4.14 0.30 -6.06
N PRO A 129 5.05 1.18 -6.55
CA PRO A 129 4.81 2.41 -7.30
C PRO A 129 4.90 2.26 -8.84
N GLU A 130 4.78 1.05 -9.40
CA GLU A 130 4.88 0.84 -10.86
C GLU A 130 3.76 1.59 -11.61
N ALA A 131 4.14 2.36 -12.64
CA ALA A 131 3.19 3.14 -13.44
C ALA A 131 2.05 2.29 -14.01
N LYS A 132 2.33 1.03 -14.39
CA LYS A 132 1.33 0.10 -14.87
C LYS A 132 0.17 -0.10 -13.86
N PHE A 133 0.46 -0.18 -12.57
CA PHE A 133 -0.57 -0.40 -11.55
C PHE A 133 -1.57 0.77 -11.48
N TYR A 134 -1.09 2.01 -11.59
CA TYR A 134 -1.95 3.21 -11.63
C TYR A 134 -2.77 3.30 -12.93
N HIS A 135 -2.20 2.92 -14.08
CA HIS A 135 -2.97 2.89 -15.34
C HIS A 135 -4.05 1.80 -15.33
N ASP A 136 -3.74 0.63 -14.77
CA ASP A 136 -4.70 -0.46 -14.59
C ASP A 136 -5.81 -0.04 -13.61
N ALA A 137 -5.46 0.70 -12.54
CA ALA A 137 -6.41 1.31 -11.62
C ALA A 137 -7.38 2.26 -12.34
N LEU A 138 -6.87 3.23 -13.11
CA LEU A 138 -7.67 4.17 -13.90
C LEU A 138 -8.62 3.45 -14.87
N THR A 139 -8.12 2.40 -15.53
CA THR A 139 -8.92 1.56 -16.43
C THR A 139 -10.05 0.85 -15.67
N LYS A 140 -9.75 0.28 -14.50
CA LYS A 140 -10.73 -0.45 -13.66
C LYS A 140 -11.84 0.47 -13.14
N VAL A 141 -11.50 1.70 -12.75
CA VAL A 141 -12.48 2.69 -12.27
C VAL A 141 -13.11 3.53 -13.40
N GLN A 142 -12.75 3.24 -14.66
CA GLN A 142 -13.25 3.92 -15.85
C GLN A 142 -13.01 5.44 -15.86
N VAL A 143 -11.87 5.88 -15.30
CA VAL A 143 -11.44 7.28 -15.31
C VAL A 143 -10.35 7.47 -16.36
N SER A 144 -10.63 8.31 -17.37
CA SER A 144 -9.67 8.63 -18.44
C SER A 144 -8.77 9.81 -18.11
N ASP A 145 -9.19 10.68 -17.20
CA ASP A 145 -8.47 11.89 -16.81
C ASP A 145 -7.93 11.73 -15.37
N PRO A 146 -6.63 11.42 -15.19
CA PRO A 146 -6.05 11.22 -13.87
C PRO A 146 -6.12 12.48 -12.99
N SER A 147 -6.26 13.68 -13.57
CA SER A 147 -6.38 14.92 -12.79
C SER A 147 -7.65 14.97 -11.93
N LYS A 148 -8.59 14.05 -12.14
CA LYS A 148 -9.81 13.89 -11.33
C LYS A 148 -9.61 12.96 -10.13
N CYS A 149 -8.46 12.28 -10.02
CA CYS A 149 -8.18 11.34 -8.94
C CYS A 149 -7.61 12.05 -7.70
N TYR A 150 -8.10 11.61 -6.54
CA TYR A 150 -7.60 11.95 -5.22
C TYR A 150 -6.92 10.70 -4.64
N PHE A 151 -5.72 10.84 -4.10
CA PHE A 151 -4.96 9.70 -3.58
C PHE A 151 -4.21 10.02 -2.31
N VAL A 152 -4.35 9.15 -1.32
CA VAL A 152 -3.64 9.21 -0.05
C VAL A 152 -2.94 7.88 0.17
N ASP A 153 -1.67 7.94 0.56
CA ASP A 153 -0.84 6.76 0.84
C ASP A 153 0.26 7.16 1.84
N ASP A 154 0.71 6.21 2.65
CA ASP A 154 1.76 6.40 3.64
C ASP A 154 3.16 6.28 3.05
N ASN A 155 3.30 5.57 1.92
CA ASN A 155 4.59 5.40 1.26
C ASN A 155 4.85 6.53 0.27
N TRP A 156 5.92 7.30 0.53
CA TRP A 156 6.35 8.41 -0.33
C TRP A 156 6.50 8.04 -1.80
N LEU A 157 7.05 6.86 -2.11
CA LEU A 157 7.26 6.43 -3.50
C LEU A 157 5.94 6.23 -4.24
N ASN A 158 4.91 5.75 -3.54
CA ASN A 158 3.57 5.58 -4.09
C ASN A 158 2.93 6.94 -4.38
N VAL A 159 3.04 7.87 -3.42
CA VAL A 159 2.50 9.24 -3.56
C VAL A 159 3.20 9.98 -4.70
N LYS A 160 4.52 9.88 -4.78
CA LYS A 160 5.33 10.45 -5.85
C LYS A 160 4.94 9.88 -7.21
N ALA A 161 4.75 8.56 -7.32
CA ALA A 161 4.34 7.93 -8.57
C ALA A 161 2.97 8.43 -9.05
N ALA A 162 1.96 8.49 -8.17
CA ALA A 162 0.65 9.04 -8.51
C ALA A 162 0.75 10.49 -9.02
N ARG A 163 1.52 11.33 -8.32
CA ARG A 163 1.77 12.72 -8.70
C ARG A 163 2.43 12.82 -10.08
N ASP A 164 3.50 12.08 -10.29
CA ASP A 164 4.28 12.11 -11.52
C ASP A 164 3.47 11.56 -12.72
N LEU A 165 2.46 10.72 -12.46
CA LEU A 165 1.49 10.21 -13.44
C LEU A 165 0.26 11.13 -13.63
N GLY A 166 0.26 12.31 -13.01
CA GLY A 166 -0.76 13.34 -13.22
C GLY A 166 -2.04 13.17 -12.40
N TRP A 167 -2.00 12.40 -11.31
CA TRP A 167 -3.14 12.33 -10.39
C TRP A 167 -3.32 13.69 -9.70
N GLY A 168 -4.55 14.22 -9.72
CA GLY A 168 -4.79 15.66 -9.50
C GLY A 168 -4.60 16.16 -8.07
N ARG A 169 -4.91 15.32 -7.08
CA ARG A 169 -4.72 15.63 -5.65
C ARG A 169 -4.09 14.42 -4.97
N VAL A 170 -2.97 14.66 -4.32
CA VAL A 170 -2.16 13.61 -3.68
C VAL A 170 -1.76 14.06 -2.28
N ALA A 171 -1.99 13.22 -1.28
CA ALA A 171 -1.62 13.47 0.11
C ALA A 171 -0.67 12.38 0.61
N HIS A 172 0.44 12.78 1.23
CA HIS A 172 1.32 11.85 1.95
C HIS A 172 0.88 11.74 3.41
N PHE A 173 0.41 10.56 3.79
CA PHE A 173 0.09 10.26 5.18
C PHE A 173 1.36 9.90 5.96
N ARG A 174 1.73 10.74 6.94
CA ARG A 174 2.86 10.52 7.83
C ARG A 174 2.35 10.19 9.23
N GLU A 175 2.42 8.94 9.63
CA GLU A 175 2.12 8.56 11.00
C GLU A 175 3.08 9.25 11.98
N THR A 176 2.56 10.03 12.92
CA THR A 176 3.34 10.61 14.02
C THR A 176 3.31 9.69 15.24
N GLY A 177 4.48 9.40 15.81
CA GLY A 177 4.59 8.73 17.12
C GLY A 177 4.53 7.21 17.12
N LEU A 178 4.41 6.57 15.95
CA LEU A 178 4.57 5.12 15.80
C LEU A 178 5.94 4.83 15.18
N VAL A 179 6.61 3.80 15.68
CA VAL A 179 7.85 3.28 15.07
C VAL A 179 7.49 2.73 13.70
N HIS A 180 7.93 3.42 12.64
CA HIS A 180 7.60 2.99 11.29
C HIS A 180 8.44 1.77 10.92
N VAL A 181 7.79 0.66 10.54
CA VAL A 181 8.48 -0.57 10.11
C VAL A 181 8.51 -0.62 8.58
N GLU A 182 9.51 0.02 7.96
CA GLU A 182 9.74 -0.11 6.52
C GLU A 182 10.51 -1.40 6.24
N GLY A 183 9.97 -2.29 5.41
CA GLY A 183 10.71 -3.49 5.02
C GLY A 183 11.14 -4.35 6.22
N GLY A 184 10.33 -4.41 7.29
CA GLY A 184 10.65 -5.18 8.49
C GLY A 184 11.68 -4.54 9.43
N GLN A 185 12.10 -3.30 9.19
CA GLN A 185 13.02 -2.54 10.04
C GLN A 185 12.34 -1.31 10.64
N ALA A 186 12.44 -1.16 11.96
CA ALA A 186 12.03 0.04 12.69
C ALA A 186 12.90 1.26 12.32
N LYS A 187 12.28 2.34 11.86
CA LYS A 187 12.91 3.67 11.71
C LYS A 187 12.17 4.70 12.57
N GLU A 188 12.93 5.45 13.36
CA GLU A 188 12.45 6.68 13.99
C GLU A 188 12.38 7.82 12.96
N ILE A 189 11.31 8.61 13.01
CA ILE A 189 11.15 9.80 12.17
C ILE A 189 11.95 10.94 12.79
N GLY A 190 13.10 11.31 12.19
CA GLY A 190 13.89 12.44 12.68
C GLY A 190 15.15 12.85 11.91
N GLY A 191 15.50 12.22 10.78
CA GLY A 191 16.73 12.61 10.09
C GLY A 191 16.80 12.21 8.62
N SER A 192 16.29 13.06 7.73
CA SER A 192 16.90 13.26 6.41
C SER A 192 16.33 14.50 5.72
N ASP A 193 17.09 15.59 5.72
CA ASP A 193 16.80 16.86 5.03
C ASP A 193 16.58 16.72 3.50
N ARG A 194 16.82 15.53 2.91
CA ARG A 194 16.65 15.28 1.47
C ARG A 194 15.20 15.09 1.03
N LYS A 195 14.33 14.47 1.83
CA LYS A 195 12.93 14.17 1.43
C LYS A 195 12.05 15.42 1.37
N ASP A 196 12.31 16.44 2.18
CA ASP A 196 11.45 17.63 2.28
C ASP A 196 11.49 18.51 1.01
N SER A 197 12.59 18.47 0.25
CA SER A 197 12.69 19.21 -1.01
C SER A 197 11.82 18.63 -2.14
N GLU A 198 11.65 17.30 -2.18
CA GLU A 198 10.83 16.62 -3.20
C GLU A 198 9.32 16.64 -2.88
N GLN A 199 8.97 16.91 -1.61
CA GLN A 199 7.60 17.06 -1.12
C GLN A 199 7.05 18.48 -1.25
N LYS A 200 7.82 19.40 -1.84
CA LYS A 200 7.42 20.81 -1.98
C LYS A 200 6.12 20.93 -2.79
N GLY A 201 5.07 21.50 -2.16
CA GLY A 201 3.75 21.69 -2.77
C GLY A 201 2.83 20.47 -2.68
N LEU A 202 3.20 19.45 -1.93
CA LEU A 202 2.35 18.28 -1.63
C LEU A 202 1.65 18.47 -0.28
N ASP A 203 0.41 18.04 -0.18
CA ASP A 203 -0.27 17.95 1.11
C ASP A 203 0.35 16.80 1.92
N VAL A 204 0.84 17.12 3.12
CA VAL A 204 1.33 16.13 4.10
C VAL A 204 0.39 16.18 5.29
N ILE A 205 -0.19 15.03 5.62
CA ILE A 205 -1.15 14.89 6.71
C ILE A 205 -0.65 13.83 7.69
N THR A 206 -1.02 13.97 8.95
CA THR A 206 -0.71 13.01 10.02
C THR A 206 -1.96 12.34 10.58
N ASP A 207 -3.13 12.85 10.19
CA ASP A 207 -4.46 12.32 10.51
C ASP A 207 -5.33 12.39 9.24
N LEU A 208 -6.09 11.33 8.97
CA LEU A 208 -7.01 11.27 7.84
C LEU A 208 -8.15 12.29 7.95
N GLU A 209 -8.49 12.78 9.15
CA GLU A 209 -9.47 13.86 9.32
C GLU A 209 -9.04 15.16 8.62
N GLN A 210 -7.74 15.36 8.40
CA GLN A 210 -7.23 16.53 7.67
C GLN A 210 -7.65 16.54 6.20
N LEU A 211 -8.06 15.39 5.63
CA LEU A 211 -8.62 15.31 4.28
C LEU A 211 -9.85 16.21 4.09
N ARG A 212 -10.64 16.41 5.15
CA ARG A 212 -11.79 17.34 5.13
C ARG A 212 -11.40 18.79 4.86
N THR A 213 -10.17 19.15 5.20
CA THR A 213 -9.66 20.50 5.00
C THR A 213 -8.99 20.63 3.64
N ILE A 214 -8.10 19.69 3.29
CA ILE A 214 -7.32 19.80 2.07
C ILE A 214 -8.11 19.43 0.80
N TRP A 215 -9.16 18.60 0.94
CA TRP A 215 -10.06 18.18 -0.14
C TRP A 215 -11.52 18.52 0.19
N ALA A 216 -11.76 19.69 0.79
CA ALA A 216 -13.07 20.13 1.28
C ALA A 216 -14.19 19.99 0.24
N GLU A 217 -13.88 20.11 -1.04
CA GLU A 217 -14.80 19.96 -2.17
C GLU A 217 -15.41 18.55 -2.30
N VAL A 218 -14.73 17.52 -1.79
CA VAL A 218 -15.13 16.10 -1.84
C VAL A 218 -16.10 15.73 -0.72
N PHE A 219 -16.12 16.50 0.37
CA PHE A 219 -16.94 16.23 1.56
C PHE A 219 -18.26 17.03 1.53
N LYS A 220 -19.24 16.58 2.33
CA LYS A 220 -20.55 17.23 2.54
C LYS A 220 -20.77 17.66 3.98
#